data_AF-A0A380DLM6-F1
#
_entry.id   AF-A0A380DLM6-F1
#
_cell.length_a   1.000
_cell.length_b   1.000
_cell.length_c   1.000
_cell.angle_alpha   90.00
_cell.angle_beta   90.00
_cell.angle_gamma   90.00
#
_symmetry.space_group_name_H-M   'P 1'
#
loop_
_entity.id
_entity.type
_entity.pdbx_description
1 polymer ?
#
loop_
_entity_poly.entity_id
_entity_poly.type
_entity_poly.pdbx_seq_one_letter_code
_entity_poly.pdbx_strand_id
1 'polypeptide(L)'
;MKICEKCFNNTEIVEIIANDNSKFDNCDIDNNHLGVKIFDTTKDIDKLELIRDYLRPALELYDISINLPDTFRPKEGKKIEIALKDDWSIFNVEEDKISCILNKLFKDDENIDRRVLEGLVGAKS
;
A
#
# COMPACT_ATOMS: atom_id res chain seq x y z
N MET A 1 10.35 7.69 -5.92
CA MET A 1 10.18 7.70 -4.46
C MET A 1 10.78 6.40 -3.98
N LYS A 2 11.62 6.46 -2.95
CA LYS A 2 12.36 5.33 -2.43
C LYS A 2 11.62 4.78 -1.22
N ILE A 3 11.06 3.59 -1.35
CA ILE A 3 10.38 2.88 -0.26
C ILE A 3 11.31 1.76 0.18
N CYS A 4 11.40 1.50 1.47
CA CYS A 4 12.30 0.48 2.01
C CYS A 4 11.54 -0.76 2.50
N GLU A 5 12.27 -1.87 2.60
CA GLU A 5 11.83 -3.13 3.17
C GLU A 5 11.22 -2.96 4.58
N LYS A 6 11.76 -2.07 5.41
CA LYS A 6 11.24 -1.82 6.77
C LYS A 6 9.85 -1.19 6.83
N CYS A 7 9.32 -0.70 5.71
CA CYS A 7 7.97 -0.14 5.65
C CYS A 7 6.87 -1.22 5.60
N PHE A 8 7.25 -2.49 5.45
CA PHE A 8 6.34 -3.60 5.25
C PHE A 8 6.59 -4.71 6.29
N ASN A 9 5.51 -5.35 6.70
CA ASN A 9 5.50 -6.59 7.48
C ASN A 9 5.23 -7.81 6.59
N ASN A 10 4.72 -7.61 5.38
CA ASN A 10 4.51 -8.69 4.42
C ASN A 10 5.85 -9.22 3.90
N THR A 11 6.16 -10.48 4.21
CA THR A 11 7.44 -11.13 3.89
C THR A 11 7.77 -11.10 2.40
N GLU A 12 6.79 -11.34 1.54
CA GLU A 12 7.00 -11.38 0.09
C GLU A 12 7.42 -10.01 -0.46
N ILE A 13 6.72 -8.95 -0.04
CA ILE A 13 7.10 -7.57 -0.39
C ILE A 13 8.50 -7.24 0.15
N VAL A 14 8.78 -7.63 1.40
CA VAL A 14 10.10 -7.46 2.01
C VAL A 14 11.18 -8.15 1.16
N GLU A 15 10.96 -9.38 0.71
CA GLU A 15 11.92 -10.13 -0.11
C GLU A 15 12.12 -9.52 -1.50
N ILE A 16 11.06 -9.03 -2.16
CA ILE A 16 11.16 -8.30 -3.43
C ILE A 16 12.07 -7.07 -3.28
N ILE A 17 11.87 -6.31 -2.20
CA ILE A 17 12.68 -5.12 -1.91
C ILE A 17 14.07 -5.50 -1.43
N ALA A 18 14.23 -6.58 -0.68
CA ALA A 18 15.48 -6.95 -0.03
C ALA A 18 16.36 -7.90 -0.86
N ASN A 19 16.05 -8.14 -2.13
CA ASN A 19 16.84 -9.04 -2.98
C ASN A 19 18.33 -8.62 -3.11
N ASP A 20 19.19 -9.55 -3.54
CA ASP A 20 20.66 -9.37 -3.52
C ASP A 20 21.17 -8.21 -4.38
N ASN A 21 20.38 -7.75 -5.37
CA ASN A 21 20.71 -6.64 -6.24
C ASN A 21 20.17 -5.28 -5.75
N SER A 22 19.56 -5.25 -4.56
CA SER A 22 18.95 -4.04 -4.04
C SER A 22 19.97 -3.00 -3.62
N LYS A 23 19.60 -1.74 -3.87
CA LYS A 23 20.40 -0.58 -3.48
C LYS A 23 20.17 -0.27 -2.02
N PHE A 24 21.22 0.20 -1.36
CA PHE A 24 21.11 0.79 -0.03
C PHE A 24 21.01 2.31 -0.16
N ASP A 25 20.00 2.90 0.49
CA ASP A 25 19.80 4.34 0.54
C ASP A 25 18.88 4.68 1.73
N ASN A 26 18.51 5.95 1.86
CA ASN A 26 17.53 6.40 2.83
C ASN A 26 16.11 6.27 2.26
N CYS A 27 15.15 5.94 3.12
CA CYS A 27 13.74 5.87 2.76
C CYS A 27 13.10 7.25 2.68
N ASP A 28 12.30 7.48 1.64
CA ASP A 28 11.52 8.73 1.47
C ASP A 28 10.22 8.73 2.31
N ILE A 29 9.83 7.59 2.90
CA ILE A 29 8.59 7.43 3.69
C ILE A 29 8.83 7.63 5.18
N ASP A 30 9.92 7.08 5.70
CA ASP A 30 10.29 7.21 7.11
C ASP A 30 11.73 7.69 7.25
N ASN A 31 11.89 8.91 7.76
CA ASN A 31 13.19 9.54 7.95
C ASN A 31 14.10 8.78 8.93
N ASN A 32 13.55 7.87 9.75
CA ASN A 32 14.35 7.02 10.64
C ASN A 32 14.97 5.81 9.92
N HIS A 33 14.51 5.50 8.70
CA HIS A 33 15.00 4.37 7.93
C HIS A 33 16.17 4.82 7.03
N LEU A 34 17.36 4.88 7.64
CA LEU A 34 18.62 5.27 7.00
C LEU A 34 19.46 4.05 6.61
N GLY A 35 20.10 4.08 5.44
CA GLY A 35 21.00 3.03 4.97
C GLY A 35 20.34 1.65 4.87
N VAL A 36 19.12 1.61 4.34
CA VAL A 36 18.26 0.42 4.24
C VAL A 36 18.12 -0.05 2.79
N LYS A 37 17.66 -1.28 2.56
CA LYS A 37 17.41 -1.74 1.19
C LYS A 37 16.18 -1.05 0.65
N ILE A 38 16.34 -0.36 -0.49
CA ILE A 38 15.30 0.45 -1.09
C ILE A 38 14.85 -0.12 -2.44
N PHE A 39 13.60 0.19 -2.74
CA PHE A 39 12.95 0.08 -4.02
C PHE A 39 12.59 1.49 -4.50
N ASP A 40 13.06 1.89 -5.69
CA ASP A 40 12.73 3.17 -6.29
C ASP A 40 11.55 3.01 -7.26
N THR A 41 10.39 3.53 -6.86
CA THR A 41 9.12 3.45 -7.62
C THR A 41 9.19 4.04 -9.03
N THR A 42 10.27 4.75 -9.38
CA THR A 42 10.44 5.37 -10.71
C THR A 42 11.45 4.65 -11.60
N LYS A 43 12.28 3.77 -11.04
CA LYS A 43 13.35 3.08 -11.76
C LYS A 43 13.12 1.58 -11.85
N ASP A 44 12.55 1.00 -10.80
CA ASP A 44 12.45 -0.45 -10.64
C ASP A 44 11.05 -0.94 -11.08
N ILE A 45 10.65 -0.66 -12.33
CA ILE A 45 9.28 -0.88 -12.82
C ILE A 45 8.82 -2.34 -12.66
N ASP A 46 9.71 -3.31 -12.88
CA ASP A 46 9.37 -4.74 -12.70
C ASP A 46 9.04 -5.06 -11.22
N LYS A 47 9.78 -4.48 -10.27
CA LYS A 47 9.48 -4.62 -8.84
C LYS A 47 8.19 -3.90 -8.46
N LEU A 48 7.91 -2.77 -9.11
CA LEU A 48 6.67 -2.01 -8.89
C LEU A 48 5.45 -2.89 -9.21
N GLU A 49 5.43 -3.55 -10.36
CA GLU A 49 4.31 -4.42 -10.74
C GLU A 49 4.17 -5.61 -9.78
N LEU A 50 5.27 -6.26 -9.40
CA LEU A 50 5.22 -7.36 -8.43
C LEU A 50 4.62 -6.90 -7.10
N ILE A 51 5.08 -5.78 -6.54
CA ILE A 51 4.54 -5.26 -5.28
C ILE A 51 3.06 -4.90 -5.43
N ARG A 52 2.65 -4.35 -6.57
CA ARG A 52 1.22 -4.09 -6.87
C ARG A 52 0.43 -5.40 -6.89
N ASP A 53 0.94 -6.47 -7.52
CA ASP A 53 0.27 -7.78 -7.57
C ASP A 53 -0.01 -8.34 -6.16
N TYR A 54 0.89 -8.13 -5.20
CA TYR A 54 0.67 -8.55 -3.81
C TYR A 54 -0.34 -7.67 -3.06
N LEU A 55 -0.46 -6.39 -3.42
CA LEU A 55 -1.34 -5.43 -2.74
C LEU A 55 -2.76 -5.39 -3.33
N ARG A 56 -2.92 -5.60 -4.65
CA ARG A 56 -4.21 -5.53 -5.34
C ARG A 56 -5.27 -6.45 -4.72
N PRO A 57 -5.00 -7.73 -4.40
CA PRO A 57 -6.01 -8.60 -3.80
C PRO A 57 -6.56 -8.08 -2.47
N ALA A 58 -5.73 -7.44 -1.64
CA ALA A 58 -6.18 -6.81 -0.40
C ALA A 58 -7.05 -5.58 -0.68
N LEU A 59 -6.69 -4.76 -1.66
CA LEU A 59 -7.46 -3.59 -2.08
C LEU A 59 -8.81 -3.97 -2.72
N GLU A 60 -8.84 -5.03 -3.53
CA GLU A 60 -10.03 -5.51 -4.24
C GLU A 60 -11.14 -5.96 -3.29
N LEU A 61 -10.80 -6.30 -2.05
CA LEU A 61 -11.76 -6.67 -1.02
C LEU A 61 -12.50 -5.47 -0.42
N TYR A 62 -12.10 -4.26 -0.76
CA TYR A 62 -12.78 -3.04 -0.35
C TYR A 62 -13.50 -2.39 -1.53
N ASP A 63 -14.62 -1.75 -1.24
CA ASP A 63 -15.32 -0.87 -2.16
C ASP A 63 -15.59 0.48 -1.50
N ILE A 64 -15.80 1.50 -2.32
CA ILE A 64 -16.22 2.81 -1.83
C ILE A 64 -17.62 2.71 -1.24
N SER A 65 -17.85 3.44 -0.15
CA SER A 65 -19.10 3.41 0.61
C SER A 65 -20.38 3.58 -0.22
N ILE A 66 -20.34 4.34 -1.32
CA ILE A 66 -21.50 4.55 -2.22
C ILE A 66 -21.85 3.31 -3.07
N ASN A 67 -20.90 2.41 -3.30
CA ASN A 67 -21.10 1.18 -4.06
C ASN A 67 -21.54 0.01 -3.15
N LEU A 68 -21.46 0.18 -1.83
CA LEU A 68 -21.84 -0.85 -0.88
C LEU A 68 -23.38 -0.92 -0.73
N PRO A 69 -23.94 -2.08 -0.35
CA PRO A 69 -25.39 -2.23 -0.17
C PRO A 69 -25.97 -1.23 0.83
N ASP A 70 -27.26 -0.88 0.70
CA ASP A 70 -27.96 0.05 1.61
C ASP A 70 -27.94 -0.38 3.09
N THR A 71 -27.64 -1.65 3.37
CA THR A 71 -27.46 -2.19 4.71
C THR A 71 -26.11 -1.84 5.34
N PHE A 72 -25.12 -1.43 4.53
CA PHE A 72 -23.83 -0.92 4.99
C PHE A 72 -24.05 0.40 5.72
N ARG A 73 -23.55 0.48 6.96
CA ARG A 73 -23.72 1.70 7.75
C ARG A 73 -22.53 2.60 7.46
N PRO A 74 -22.72 3.82 6.90
CA PRO A 74 -21.60 4.72 6.55
C PRO A 74 -20.69 5.06 7.74
N LYS A 75 -21.25 5.01 8.95
CA LYS A 75 -20.55 5.16 10.24
C LYS A 75 -19.52 4.05 10.54
N GLU A 76 -19.50 2.98 9.75
CA GLU A 76 -18.51 1.89 9.81
C GLU A 76 -17.44 2.04 8.72
N GLY A 77 -17.61 2.99 7.78
CA GLY A 77 -16.62 3.28 6.75
C GLY A 77 -15.34 3.87 7.34
N LYS A 78 -14.19 3.32 6.95
CA LYS A 78 -12.86 3.81 7.31
C LYS A 78 -12.07 4.15 6.05
N LYS A 79 -11.00 4.92 6.19
CA LYS A 79 -10.07 5.12 5.06
C LYS A 79 -9.31 3.83 4.79
N ILE A 80 -8.87 3.62 3.54
CA ILE A 80 -8.21 2.37 3.14
C ILE A 80 -6.90 2.15 3.92
N GLU A 81 -6.14 3.19 4.24
CA GLU A 81 -4.91 3.07 5.04
C GLU A 81 -5.17 2.49 6.44
N ILE A 82 -6.31 2.84 7.04
CA ILE A 82 -6.74 2.33 8.34
C ILE A 82 -7.20 0.87 8.17
N ALA A 83 -7.99 0.59 7.14
CA ALA A 83 -8.48 -0.75 6.86
C ALA A 83 -7.34 -1.75 6.67
N LEU A 84 -6.34 -1.42 5.84
CA LEU A 84 -5.20 -2.30 5.60
C LEU A 84 -4.31 -2.48 6.83
N LYS A 85 -4.18 -1.44 7.67
CA LYS A 85 -3.42 -1.51 8.92
C LYS A 85 -4.07 -2.47 9.91
N ASP A 86 -5.39 -2.36 10.09
CA ASP A 86 -6.15 -3.18 11.04
C ASP A 86 -6.31 -4.63 10.57
N ASP A 87 -6.64 -4.82 9.29
CA ASP A 87 -7.17 -6.10 8.81
C ASP A 87 -6.10 -7.00 8.17
N TRP A 88 -4.99 -6.43 7.66
CA TRP A 88 -4.03 -7.17 6.82
C TRP A 88 -2.59 -7.23 7.35
N SER A 89 -2.21 -6.38 8.31
CA SER A 89 -0.84 -6.31 8.84
C SER A 89 0.26 -6.24 7.75
N ILE A 90 -0.03 -5.63 6.59
CA ILE A 90 0.91 -5.54 5.47
C ILE A 90 2.01 -4.51 5.71
N PHE A 91 1.65 -3.40 6.34
CA PHE A 91 2.51 -2.24 6.52
C PHE A 91 3.06 -2.19 7.94
N ASN A 92 4.29 -1.68 8.07
CA ASN A 92 4.97 -1.45 9.33
C ASN A 92 5.24 0.05 9.56
N VAL A 93 4.26 0.87 9.22
CA VAL A 93 4.31 2.34 9.31
C VAL A 93 2.95 2.89 9.71
N GLU A 94 2.92 4.16 10.11
CA GLU A 94 1.68 4.86 10.45
C GLU A 94 0.78 5.13 9.24
N GLU A 95 -0.50 5.39 9.50
CA GLU A 95 -1.56 5.50 8.49
C GLU A 95 -1.28 6.56 7.42
N ASP A 96 -0.72 7.70 7.81
CA ASP A 96 -0.30 8.77 6.91
C ASP A 96 0.76 8.30 5.91
N LYS A 97 1.70 7.48 6.37
CA LYS A 97 2.75 6.87 5.54
C LYS A 97 2.18 5.78 4.64
N ILE A 98 1.23 4.97 5.13
CA ILE A 98 0.52 3.97 4.30
C ILE A 98 -0.20 4.68 3.15
N SER A 99 -0.94 5.75 3.44
CA SER A 99 -1.63 6.56 2.42
C SER A 99 -0.64 7.10 1.38
N CYS A 100 0.51 7.60 1.80
CA CYS A 100 1.58 8.05 0.91
C CYS A 100 2.11 6.93 0.00
N ILE A 101 2.36 5.74 0.57
CA ILE A 101 2.79 4.56 -0.18
C ILE A 101 1.75 4.17 -1.22
N LEU A 102 0.48 3.98 -0.83
CA LEU A 102 -0.59 3.56 -1.73
C LEU A 102 -0.78 4.55 -2.89
N ASN A 103 -0.86 5.84 -2.58
CA ASN A 103 -0.98 6.88 -3.60
C ASN A 103 0.18 6.87 -4.57
N LYS A 104 1.41 6.59 -4.10
CA LYS A 104 2.56 6.52 -4.97
C LYS A 104 2.58 5.25 -5.82
N LEU A 105 2.30 4.11 -5.20
CA LEU A 105 2.31 2.82 -5.87
C LEU A 105 1.23 2.76 -6.93
N PHE A 106 0.04 3.31 -6.71
CA PHE A 106 -1.08 3.16 -7.65
C PHE A 106 -1.46 4.45 -8.41
N LYS A 107 -0.60 5.47 -8.36
CA LYS A 107 -0.82 6.79 -8.98
C LYS A 107 -1.18 6.74 -10.48
N ASP A 108 -0.71 5.72 -11.19
CA ASP A 108 -0.87 5.53 -12.63
C ASP A 108 -1.38 4.11 -12.96
N ASP A 109 -1.89 3.37 -11.97
CA ASP A 109 -2.47 2.03 -12.18
C ASP A 109 -3.93 2.15 -12.62
N GLU A 110 -4.31 1.47 -13.70
CA GLU A 110 -5.67 1.43 -14.27
C GLU A 110 -6.47 0.22 -13.76
N ASN A 111 -5.83 -0.73 -13.08
CA ASN A 111 -6.44 -1.96 -12.59
C ASN A 111 -7.14 -1.79 -11.23
N ILE A 112 -7.08 -0.60 -10.63
CA ILE A 112 -7.79 -0.30 -9.38
C ILE A 112 -8.72 0.89 -9.55
N ASP A 113 -9.86 0.85 -8.86
CA ASP A 113 -10.70 2.04 -8.71
C ASP A 113 -10.04 3.02 -7.73
N ARG A 114 -9.46 4.11 -8.26
CA ARG A 114 -8.76 5.12 -7.43
C ARG A 114 -9.62 5.74 -6.35
N ARG A 115 -10.96 5.72 -6.49
CA ARG A 115 -11.85 6.26 -5.47
C ARG A 115 -11.71 5.52 -4.13
N VAL A 116 -11.24 4.27 -4.15
CA VAL A 116 -10.88 3.48 -2.96
C VAL A 116 -9.75 4.14 -2.16
N LEU A 117 -8.81 4.84 -2.82
CA LEU A 117 -7.69 5.52 -2.16
C LEU A 117 -8.06 6.91 -1.60
N GLU A 118 -9.18 7.47 -2.04
CA GLU A 118 -9.58 8.85 -1.73
C GLU A 118 -10.77 8.91 -0.76
N GLY A 119 -11.65 7.91 -0.78
CA GLY A 119 -12.91 7.89 -0.04
C GLY A 119 -12.90 7.03 1.22
N LEU A 120 -14.07 6.99 1.88
CA LEU A 120 -14.38 5.99 2.88
C LEU A 120 -14.74 4.67 2.20
N VAL A 121 -14.15 3.60 2.69
CA VAL A 121 -14.30 2.25 2.15
C VAL A 121 -14.90 1.31 3.19
N GLY A 122 -15.47 0.21 2.70
CA GLY A 122 -15.91 -0.93 3.49
C GLY A 122 -15.57 -2.22 2.79
N ALA A 123 -15.44 -3.30 3.57
CA ALA A 123 -15.18 -4.62 3.02
C ALA A 123 -16.40 -5.13 2.22
N LYS A 124 -16.15 -5.73 1.06
CA LYS A 124 -17.17 -6.38 0.24
C LYS A 124 -17.65 -7.64 0.99
N SER A 125 -18.96 -7.71 1.22
CA SER A 125 -19.64 -8.85 1.85
C SER A 125 -20.18 -9.84 0.83
#